data_AF-A0A519UKG6-F1
#
_entry.id   AF-A0A519UKG6-F1
#
_cell.length_a   1.000
_cell.length_b   1.000
_cell.length_c   1.000
_cell.angle_alpha   90.00
_cell.angle_beta   90.00
_cell.angle_gamma   90.00
#
_symmetry.space_group_name_H-M   'P 1'
#
loop_
_entity.id
_entity.type
_entity.pdbx_description
1 polymer ?
#
loop_
_entity_poly.entity_id
_entity_poly.type
_entity_poly.pdbx_seq_one_letter_code
_entity_poly.pdbx_strand_id
1 'polypeptide(L)'
;MFSIQVFKGLNLYDENWDFYESVVLKVLLTEPRTFDVVAQILCSNRVRVNRNKLRGVLTKIIENHITKAHNFEIAWALTLCKEFNLKLKNTTAKLIFASNDFISILVGLDLQKIGLVNSSVDTSFLENELIEDNLVNEFWLFTYEATYKGWLTSPSNILGTNEYFKILKDNGIYFYDELATIPTFTVKSANKIDEENKEIKVDYETAKQIFTGGGGGGGY
;
A
#
# COMPACT_ATOMS: atom_id res chain seq x y z
N MET A 1 1.14 9.90 -12.98
CA MET A 1 -0.20 9.33 -12.68
C MET A 1 -0.90 8.77 -13.91
N PHE A 2 -0.94 9.48 -15.05
CA PHE A 2 -1.65 8.99 -16.25
C PHE A 2 -1.09 7.68 -16.83
N SER A 3 0.24 7.52 -16.87
CA SER A 3 0.87 6.31 -17.43
C SER A 3 0.53 5.02 -16.68
N ILE A 4 0.33 5.07 -15.36
CA ILE A 4 0.00 3.85 -14.58
C ILE A 4 -1.45 3.40 -14.80
N GLN A 5 -2.37 4.34 -15.04
CA GLN A 5 -3.74 4.02 -15.41
C GLN A 5 -3.80 3.35 -16.79
N VAL A 6 -2.95 3.77 -17.73
CA VAL A 6 -2.80 3.08 -19.02
C VAL A 6 -2.26 1.67 -18.82
N PHE A 7 -1.26 1.47 -17.95
CA PHE A 7 -0.73 0.13 -17.63
C PHE A 7 -1.77 -0.82 -17.03
N LYS A 8 -2.79 -0.29 -16.35
CA LYS A 8 -3.93 -1.08 -15.84
C LYS A 8 -4.75 -1.74 -16.97
N GLY A 9 -4.82 -1.09 -18.13
CA GLY A 9 -5.62 -1.54 -19.27
C GLY A 9 -4.89 -2.41 -20.29
N LEU A 10 -3.60 -2.70 -20.10
CA LEU A 10 -2.83 -3.51 -21.05
C LEU A 10 -3.14 -5.01 -20.89
N ASN A 11 -3.21 -5.71 -22.01
CA ASN A 11 -3.22 -7.16 -22.01
C ASN A 11 -1.82 -7.66 -21.62
N LEU A 12 -1.72 -8.39 -20.52
CA LEU A 12 -0.46 -8.89 -19.98
C LEU A 12 -0.28 -10.35 -20.40
N TYR A 13 0.75 -10.60 -21.22
CA TYR A 13 1.25 -11.94 -21.50
C TYR A 13 2.08 -12.44 -20.32
N ASP A 14 1.98 -13.73 -20.01
CA ASP A 14 2.69 -14.32 -18.85
C ASP A 14 4.22 -14.18 -18.98
N GLU A 15 4.76 -14.23 -20.20
CA GLU A 15 6.18 -14.07 -20.50
C GLU A 15 6.75 -12.71 -20.06
N ASN A 16 5.91 -11.67 -20.09
CA ASN A 16 6.31 -10.30 -19.79
C ASN A 16 6.03 -9.90 -18.34
N TRP A 17 5.44 -10.80 -17.54
CA TRP A 17 4.98 -10.48 -16.20
C TRP A 17 6.12 -10.05 -15.28
N ASP A 18 7.26 -10.73 -15.30
CA ASP A 18 8.39 -10.40 -14.41
C ASP A 18 8.92 -8.97 -14.64
N PHE A 19 8.99 -8.56 -15.91
CA PHE A 19 9.36 -7.20 -16.29
C PHE A 19 8.29 -6.19 -15.88
N TYR A 20 7.02 -6.48 -16.19
CA TYR A 20 5.90 -5.61 -15.83
C TYR A 20 5.80 -5.41 -14.32
N GLU A 21 5.89 -6.48 -13.52
CA GLU A 21 5.92 -6.42 -12.07
C GLU A 21 7.07 -5.53 -11.60
N SER A 22 8.27 -5.71 -12.15
CA SER A 22 9.44 -4.94 -11.75
C SER A 22 9.28 -3.44 -12.05
N VAL A 23 8.64 -3.09 -13.18
CA VAL A 23 8.31 -1.71 -13.54
C VAL A 23 7.26 -1.14 -12.58
N VAL A 24 6.17 -1.86 -12.33
CA VAL A 24 5.09 -1.42 -11.41
C VAL A 24 5.61 -1.20 -10.00
N LEU A 25 6.44 -2.12 -9.49
CA LEU A 25 7.08 -1.99 -8.19
C LEU A 25 8.10 -0.84 -8.15
N LYS A 26 8.80 -0.58 -9.26
CA LYS A 26 9.70 0.57 -9.37
C LYS A 26 8.93 1.88 -9.33
N VAL A 27 7.80 1.97 -10.03
CA VAL A 27 6.90 3.14 -10.00
C VAL A 27 6.38 3.37 -8.58
N LEU A 28 6.00 2.31 -7.86
CA LEU A 28 5.57 2.40 -6.47
C LEU A 28 6.65 3.02 -5.57
N LEU A 29 7.91 2.62 -5.75
CA LEU A 29 9.06 3.15 -4.99
C LEU A 29 9.37 4.61 -5.30
N THR A 30 9.18 5.05 -6.55
CA THR A 30 9.52 6.41 -6.97
C THR A 30 8.36 7.39 -6.73
N GLU A 31 7.12 6.92 -6.90
CA GLU A 31 5.91 7.73 -6.87
C GLU A 31 4.86 7.08 -5.94
N PRO A 32 5.01 7.19 -4.61
CA PRO A 32 4.16 6.49 -3.65
C PRO A 32 2.67 6.88 -3.72
N ARG A 33 2.35 8.04 -4.30
CA ARG A 33 0.96 8.46 -4.58
C ARG A 33 0.22 7.51 -5.53
N THR A 34 0.91 6.56 -6.16
CA THR A 34 0.33 5.54 -7.04
C THR A 34 -0.02 4.25 -6.32
N PHE A 35 0.09 4.19 -4.99
CA PHE A 35 -0.16 3.00 -4.18
C PHE A 35 -1.51 2.34 -4.47
N ASP A 36 -2.56 3.14 -4.58
CA ASP A 36 -3.91 2.70 -4.88
C ASP A 36 -3.98 1.94 -6.22
N VAL A 37 -3.40 2.50 -7.29
CA VAL A 37 -3.40 1.90 -8.62
C VAL A 37 -2.51 0.66 -8.66
N VAL A 38 -1.31 0.75 -8.09
CA VAL A 38 -0.37 -0.37 -8.01
C VAL A 38 -1.00 -1.53 -7.24
N ALA A 39 -1.62 -1.25 -6.09
CA ALA A 39 -2.24 -2.27 -5.27
C ALA A 39 -3.37 -2.98 -6.02
N GLN A 40 -4.21 -2.23 -6.74
CA GLN A 40 -5.24 -2.82 -7.60
C GLN A 40 -4.64 -3.72 -8.68
N ILE A 41 -3.55 -3.31 -9.34
CA ILE A 41 -2.85 -4.11 -10.36
C ILE A 41 -2.31 -5.41 -9.76
N LEU A 42 -1.64 -5.32 -8.62
CA LEU A 42 -1.07 -6.47 -7.93
C LEU A 42 -2.16 -7.43 -7.44
N CYS A 43 -3.20 -6.94 -6.76
CA CYS A 43 -4.30 -7.75 -6.25
C CYS A 43 -5.09 -8.42 -7.39
N SER A 44 -5.27 -7.74 -8.52
CA SER A 44 -5.93 -8.33 -9.70
C SER A 44 -5.11 -9.44 -10.37
N ASN A 45 -3.80 -9.47 -10.15
CA ASN A 45 -2.87 -10.46 -10.69
C ASN A 45 -2.21 -11.31 -9.58
N ARG A 46 -2.89 -11.50 -8.45
CA ARG A 46 -2.35 -12.06 -7.20
C ARG A 46 -1.56 -13.37 -7.37
N VAL A 47 -1.96 -14.23 -8.31
CA VAL A 47 -1.31 -15.52 -8.57
C VAL A 47 0.09 -15.38 -9.19
N ARG A 48 0.31 -14.32 -9.97
CA ARG A 48 1.55 -14.07 -10.70
C ARG A 48 2.58 -13.30 -9.88
N VAL A 49 2.14 -12.54 -8.87
CA VAL A 49 2.99 -11.66 -8.06
C VAL A 49 4.06 -12.44 -7.30
N ASN A 50 5.32 -12.02 -7.47
CA ASN A 50 6.44 -12.51 -6.70
C ASN A 50 6.44 -11.88 -5.30
N ARG A 51 5.94 -12.65 -4.33
CA ARG A 51 5.83 -12.23 -2.92
C ARG A 51 7.16 -11.81 -2.30
N ASN A 52 8.30 -12.34 -2.75
CA ASN A 52 9.61 -11.98 -2.21
C ASN A 52 10.05 -10.60 -2.71
N LYS A 53 9.86 -10.30 -4.01
CA LYS A 53 10.10 -8.96 -4.57
C LYS A 53 9.19 -7.94 -3.88
N LEU A 54 7.90 -8.24 -3.79
CA LEU A 54 6.93 -7.37 -3.13
C LEU A 54 7.32 -7.09 -1.67
N ARG A 55 7.64 -8.12 -0.88
CA ARG A 55 8.07 -7.95 0.52
C ARG A 55 9.27 -7.02 0.64
N GLY A 56 10.29 -7.18 -0.22
CA GLY A 56 11.47 -6.32 -0.23
C GLY A 56 11.13 -4.85 -0.51
N VAL A 57 10.25 -4.61 -1.47
CA VAL A 57 9.77 -3.27 -1.83
C VAL A 57 8.97 -2.64 -0.70
N LEU A 58 7.98 -3.35 -0.14
CA LEU A 58 7.14 -2.83 0.94
C LEU A 58 7.96 -2.53 2.20
N THR A 59 8.92 -3.39 2.56
CA THR A 59 9.81 -3.15 3.70
C THR A 59 10.60 -1.85 3.50
N LYS A 60 11.14 -1.64 2.30
CA LYS A 60 11.91 -0.43 1.98
C LYS A 60 11.05 0.83 1.98
N ILE A 61 9.79 0.75 1.54
CA ILE A 61 8.84 1.85 1.64
C ILE A 61 8.60 2.21 3.10
N ILE A 62 8.27 1.22 3.94
CA ILE A 62 8.03 1.47 5.36
C ILE A 62 9.26 2.12 6.01
N GLU A 63 10.45 1.54 5.82
CA GLU A 63 11.70 2.07 6.40
C GLU A 63 12.03 3.50 5.92
N ASN A 64 11.74 3.84 4.66
CA ASN A 64 12.04 5.17 4.10
C ASN A 64 11.04 6.25 4.53
N HIS A 65 9.80 5.88 4.84
CA HIS A 65 8.70 6.81 5.08
C HIS A 65 8.37 6.99 6.57
N ILE A 66 8.75 6.02 7.42
CA ILE A 66 8.49 6.06 8.85
C ILE A 66 9.15 7.25 9.56
N THR A 67 10.34 7.66 9.11
CA THR A 67 11.06 8.81 9.66
C THR A 67 10.52 10.15 9.17
N LYS A 68 9.69 10.16 8.13
CA LYS A 68 9.18 11.38 7.48
C LYS A 68 7.75 11.72 7.89
N ALA A 69 7.11 10.92 8.75
CA ALA A 69 5.69 11.02 9.09
C ALA A 69 4.76 11.00 7.85
N HIS A 70 5.13 10.19 6.86
CA HIS A 70 4.33 9.95 5.65
C HIS A 70 3.35 8.80 5.88
N ASN A 71 2.20 9.14 6.48
CA ASN A 71 1.26 8.16 7.03
C ASN A 71 0.55 7.33 5.95
N PHE A 72 0.30 7.94 4.79
CA PHE A 72 -0.42 7.31 3.68
C PHE A 72 0.32 6.09 3.13
N GLU A 73 1.62 6.23 2.87
CA GLU A 73 2.46 5.20 2.28
C GLU A 73 2.61 3.98 3.20
N ILE A 74 2.72 4.21 4.50
CA ILE A 74 2.87 3.14 5.50
C ILE A 74 1.55 2.37 5.61
N ALA A 75 0.41 3.06 5.73
CA ALA A 75 -0.91 2.43 5.82
C ALA A 75 -1.20 1.55 4.59
N TRP A 76 -0.89 2.03 3.39
CA TRP A 76 -1.05 1.23 2.17
C TRP A 76 -0.06 0.07 2.10
N ALA A 77 1.19 0.25 2.52
CA ALA A 77 2.17 -0.83 2.54
C ALA A 77 1.73 -1.96 3.48
N LEU A 78 1.19 -1.62 4.66
CA LEU A 78 0.65 -2.56 5.62
C LEU A 78 -0.60 -3.27 5.08
N THR A 79 -1.48 -2.53 4.40
CA THR A 79 -2.65 -3.11 3.72
C THR A 79 -2.23 -4.12 2.65
N LEU A 80 -1.20 -3.83 1.85
CA LEU A 80 -0.66 -4.80 0.90
C LEU A 80 0.00 -6.01 1.58
N CYS A 81 0.65 -5.82 2.72
CA CYS A 81 1.14 -6.95 3.52
C CYS A 81 -0.01 -7.86 3.95
N LYS A 82 -1.16 -7.30 4.36
CA LYS A 82 -2.37 -8.05 4.68
C LYS A 82 -2.88 -8.85 3.47
N GLU A 83 -3.08 -8.19 2.33
CA GLU A 83 -3.60 -8.79 1.09
C GLU A 83 -2.78 -9.98 0.58
N PHE A 84 -1.45 -9.88 0.70
CA PHE A 84 -0.51 -10.90 0.24
C PHE A 84 -0.06 -11.87 1.35
N ASN A 85 -0.63 -11.76 2.55
CA ASN A 85 -0.29 -12.58 3.72
C ASN A 85 1.24 -12.54 4.02
N LEU A 86 1.82 -11.34 4.00
CA LEU A 86 3.25 -11.12 4.18
C LEU A 86 3.54 -10.77 5.65
N LYS A 87 4.32 -11.62 6.31
CA LYS A 87 4.80 -11.37 7.68
C LYS A 87 5.78 -10.21 7.72
N LEU A 88 5.57 -9.29 8.66
CA LEU A 88 6.49 -8.21 8.95
C LEU A 88 7.59 -8.64 9.91
N LYS A 89 8.75 -8.00 9.78
CA LYS A 89 9.84 -8.16 10.74
C LYS A 89 9.48 -7.45 12.04
N ASN A 90 9.87 -8.04 13.17
CA ASN A 90 9.64 -7.44 14.49
C ASN A 90 10.28 -6.05 14.62
N THR A 91 11.43 -5.81 13.98
CA THR A 91 12.09 -4.50 13.97
C THR A 91 11.23 -3.43 13.31
N THR A 92 10.64 -3.74 12.15
CA THR A 92 9.75 -2.84 11.41
C THR A 92 8.45 -2.60 12.18
N ALA A 93 7.85 -3.65 12.74
CA ALA A 93 6.63 -3.54 13.55
C ALA A 93 6.82 -2.65 14.78
N LYS A 94 7.95 -2.78 15.50
CA LYS A 94 8.28 -1.90 16.63
C LYS A 94 8.36 -0.43 16.23
N LEU A 95 8.95 -0.14 15.08
CA LEU A 95 9.01 1.24 14.59
C LEU A 95 7.62 1.79 14.28
N ILE A 96 6.73 0.98 13.71
CA ILE A 96 5.35 1.40 13.39
C ILE A 96 4.59 1.72 14.68
N PHE A 97 4.64 0.85 15.68
CA PHE A 97 3.96 1.10 16.94
C PHE A 97 4.54 2.27 17.73
N ALA A 98 5.84 2.54 17.58
CA ALA A 98 6.48 3.70 18.19
C ALA A 98 6.31 5.00 17.38
N SER A 99 5.61 4.95 16.24
CA SER A 99 5.34 6.14 15.43
C SER A 99 4.09 6.87 15.89
N ASN A 100 3.95 8.14 15.53
CA ASN A 100 2.72 8.92 15.79
C ASN A 100 1.68 8.78 14.65
N ASP A 101 1.78 7.71 13.86
CA ASP A 101 0.82 7.42 12.78
C ASP A 101 -0.23 6.42 13.26
N PHE A 102 -1.27 6.95 13.90
CA PHE A 102 -2.34 6.15 14.49
C PHE A 102 -3.13 5.32 13.47
N ILE A 103 -3.15 5.70 12.18
CA ILE A 103 -3.77 4.88 11.13
C ILE A 103 -2.91 3.65 10.84
N SER A 104 -1.60 3.83 10.67
CA SER A 104 -0.68 2.70 10.48
C SER A 104 -0.58 1.82 11.72
N ILE A 105 -0.64 2.40 12.92
CA ILE A 105 -0.73 1.65 14.18
C ILE A 105 -1.99 0.78 14.18
N LEU A 106 -3.16 1.35 13.82
CA LEU A 106 -4.42 0.62 13.77
C LEU A 106 -4.34 -0.58 12.81
N VAL A 107 -3.81 -0.39 11.59
CA VAL A 107 -3.56 -1.50 10.66
C VAL A 107 -2.54 -2.48 11.23
N GLY A 108 -1.51 -2.00 11.93
CA GLY A 108 -0.50 -2.82 12.59
C GLY A 108 -1.08 -3.73 13.69
N LEU A 109 -2.05 -3.25 14.47
CA LEU A 109 -2.76 -4.04 15.48
C LEU A 109 -3.59 -5.15 14.84
N ASP A 110 -4.31 -4.85 13.75
CA ASP A 110 -5.00 -5.86 12.95
C ASP A 110 -4.02 -6.94 12.45
N LEU A 111 -2.90 -6.53 11.87
CA LEU A 111 -1.85 -7.45 11.42
C LEU A 111 -1.29 -8.31 12.56
N GLN A 112 -1.20 -7.79 13.79
CA GLN A 112 -0.78 -8.56 14.96
C GLN A 112 -1.83 -9.58 15.35
N LYS A 113 -3.11 -9.21 15.36
CA LYS A 113 -4.25 -10.09 15.66
C LYS A 113 -4.32 -11.28 14.69
N ILE A 114 -4.08 -11.06 13.40
CA ILE A 114 -4.09 -12.14 12.39
C ILE A 114 -2.74 -12.87 12.25
N GLY A 115 -1.75 -12.57 13.09
CA GLY A 115 -0.46 -13.27 13.15
C GLY A 115 0.54 -12.92 12.04
N LEU A 116 0.35 -11.79 11.36
CA LEU A 116 1.31 -11.21 10.40
C LEU A 116 2.37 -10.33 11.05
N VAL A 117 2.06 -9.79 12.23
CA VAL A 117 3.04 -9.24 13.19
C VAL A 117 3.15 -10.19 14.38
N ASN A 118 4.36 -10.36 14.90
CA ASN A 118 4.58 -11.23 16.05
C ASN A 118 3.94 -10.64 17.32
N SER A 119 3.24 -11.46 18.10
CA SER A 119 2.66 -11.07 19.39
C SER A 119 3.71 -10.68 20.44
N SER A 120 4.98 -11.06 20.24
CA SER A 120 6.10 -10.62 21.09
C SER A 120 6.45 -9.13 20.94
N VAL A 121 5.87 -8.43 19.96
CA VAL A 121 6.04 -6.99 19.80
C VAL A 121 5.10 -6.30 20.76
N ASP A 122 5.68 -5.64 21.77
CA ASP A 122 4.93 -4.94 22.80
C ASP A 122 4.15 -3.75 22.23
N THR A 123 2.87 -3.68 22.57
CA THR A 123 1.92 -2.61 22.23
C THR A 123 1.24 -2.03 23.48
N SER A 124 1.60 -2.50 24.68
CA SER A 124 0.95 -2.11 25.95
C SER A 124 1.04 -0.61 26.22
N PHE A 125 2.11 0.05 25.78
CA PHE A 125 2.25 1.49 25.93
C PHE A 125 1.15 2.29 25.20
N LEU A 126 0.56 1.74 24.13
CA LEU A 126 -0.54 2.35 23.39
C LEU A 126 -1.85 2.36 24.20
N GLU A 127 -1.97 1.54 25.23
CA GLU A 127 -3.13 1.57 26.13
C GLU A 127 -3.23 2.89 26.88
N ASN A 128 -2.09 3.56 27.12
CA ASN A 128 -2.06 4.90 27.74
C ASN A 128 -2.58 6.00 26.80
N GLU A 129 -2.60 5.76 25.49
CA GLU A 129 -3.17 6.67 24.49
C GLU A 129 -4.70 6.53 24.39
N LEU A 130 -5.27 5.48 25.01
CA LEU A 130 -6.72 5.35 25.13
C LEU A 130 -7.19 6.22 26.29
N ILE A 131 -7.43 7.50 25.99
CA ILE A 131 -8.02 8.49 26.90
C ILE A 131 -9.17 9.23 26.23
N GLU A 132 -10.06 9.81 27.03
CA GLU A 132 -11.26 10.51 26.53
C GLU A 132 -10.93 11.74 25.68
N ASP A 133 -9.86 12.47 25.99
CA ASP A 133 -9.40 13.62 25.19
C ASP A 133 -9.04 13.22 23.75
N ASN A 134 -8.57 11.99 23.54
CA ASN A 134 -8.24 11.48 22.22
C ASN A 134 -9.47 11.12 21.39
N LEU A 135 -10.69 11.13 21.94
CA LEU A 135 -11.93 10.98 21.17
C LEU A 135 -12.35 12.27 20.45
N VAL A 136 -11.82 13.43 20.85
CA VAL A 136 -12.22 14.73 20.29
C VAL A 136 -11.15 15.40 19.44
N ASN A 137 -10.01 14.73 19.23
CA ASN A 137 -8.91 15.20 18.38
C ASN A 137 -8.68 14.26 17.19
N GLU A 138 -7.61 14.45 16.43
CA GLU A 138 -7.25 13.65 15.26
C GLU A 138 -7.07 12.14 15.53
N PHE A 139 -6.92 11.72 16.79
CA PHE A 139 -6.71 10.33 17.21
C PHE A 139 -8.01 9.58 17.53
N TRP A 140 -9.16 10.23 17.32
CA TRP A 140 -10.48 9.66 17.65
C TRP A 140 -10.71 8.30 17.01
N LEU A 141 -10.28 8.13 15.76
CA LEU A 141 -10.50 6.91 15.01
C LEU A 141 -9.74 5.74 15.63
N PHE A 142 -8.48 5.96 16.01
CA PHE A 142 -7.70 4.93 16.69
C PHE A 142 -8.28 4.59 18.06
N THR A 143 -8.57 5.61 18.87
CA THR A 143 -9.12 5.44 20.23
C THR A 143 -10.44 4.68 20.21
N TYR A 144 -11.32 5.05 19.29
CA TYR A 144 -12.60 4.39 19.09
C TYR A 144 -12.43 2.94 18.64
N GLU A 145 -11.71 2.69 17.54
CA GLU A 145 -11.60 1.36 16.94
C GLU A 145 -10.84 0.37 17.83
N ALA A 146 -9.73 0.79 18.43
CA ALA A 146 -8.94 -0.07 19.31
C ALA A 146 -9.74 -0.49 20.55
N THR A 147 -10.53 0.44 21.11
CA THR A 147 -11.41 0.16 22.25
C THR A 147 -12.64 -0.66 21.84
N TYR A 148 -13.30 -0.30 20.74
CA TYR A 148 -14.51 -0.97 20.25
C TYR A 148 -14.25 -2.43 19.90
N LYS A 149 -13.13 -2.72 19.21
CA LYS A 149 -12.73 -4.08 18.83
C LYS A 149 -12.02 -4.86 19.93
N GLY A 150 -11.70 -4.21 21.06
CA GLY A 150 -10.99 -4.83 22.18
C GLY A 150 -9.58 -5.28 21.83
N TRP A 151 -8.91 -4.57 20.91
CA TRP A 151 -7.52 -4.88 20.54
C TRP A 151 -6.51 -4.43 21.58
N LEU A 152 -6.87 -3.40 22.34
CA LEU A 152 -6.10 -2.82 23.44
C LEU A 152 -7.04 -2.68 24.64
N THR A 153 -6.50 -2.84 25.85
CA THR A 153 -7.28 -2.70 27.08
C THR A 153 -7.25 -1.24 27.50
N SER A 154 -8.40 -0.56 27.47
CA SER A 154 -8.47 0.79 28.03
C SER A 154 -8.51 0.76 29.55
N PRO A 155 -7.79 1.66 30.26
CA PRO A 155 -7.85 1.77 31.71
C PRO A 155 -9.22 2.25 32.23
N SER A 156 -10.08 2.81 31.37
CA SER A 156 -11.41 3.33 31.73
C SER A 156 -12.47 2.97 30.67
N ASN A 157 -13.75 3.10 31.02
CA ASN A 157 -14.84 2.85 30.07
C ASN A 157 -15.10 4.07 29.16
N ILE A 158 -14.13 4.43 28.33
CA ILE A 158 -14.13 5.67 27.53
C ILE A 158 -15.34 5.74 26.58
N LEU A 159 -15.68 4.64 25.92
CA LEU A 159 -16.82 4.60 25.01
C LEU A 159 -18.18 4.63 25.74
N GLY A 160 -18.19 4.44 27.07
CA GLY A 160 -19.40 4.54 27.88
C GLY A 160 -19.62 5.91 28.51
N THR A 161 -18.56 6.72 28.67
CA THR A 161 -18.63 8.07 29.25
C THR A 161 -19.01 9.12 28.23
N ASN A 162 -18.54 8.98 26.98
CA ASN A 162 -18.86 9.92 25.92
C ASN A 162 -20.19 9.57 25.23
N GLU A 163 -21.19 10.45 25.35
CA GLU A 163 -22.54 10.24 24.81
C GLU A 163 -22.57 9.97 23.30
N TYR A 164 -21.74 10.68 22.51
CA TYR A 164 -21.72 10.54 21.06
C TYR A 164 -21.15 9.19 20.62
N PHE A 165 -20.02 8.78 21.20
CA PHE A 165 -19.38 7.51 20.86
C PHE A 165 -20.11 6.31 21.45
N LYS A 166 -20.83 6.49 22.56
CA LYS A 166 -21.74 5.48 23.09
C LYS A 166 -22.84 5.14 22.10
N ILE A 167 -23.46 6.14 21.47
CA ILE A 167 -24.48 5.91 20.43
C ILE A 167 -23.90 5.09 19.27
N LEU A 168 -22.69 5.42 18.81
CA LEU A 168 -22.03 4.66 17.74
C LEU A 168 -21.79 3.20 18.14
N LYS A 169 -21.24 2.99 19.35
CA LYS A 169 -20.97 1.66 19.90
C LYS A 169 -22.25 0.83 20.06
N ASP A 170 -23.29 1.43 20.65
CA ASP A 170 -24.57 0.75 20.92
C ASP A 170 -25.30 0.37 19.61
N ASN A 171 -25.06 1.11 18.51
CA ASN A 171 -25.56 0.79 17.17
C ASN A 171 -24.62 -0.14 16.37
N GLY A 172 -23.52 -0.60 16.96
CA GLY A 172 -22.58 -1.49 16.29
C GLY A 172 -21.80 -0.85 15.13
N ILE A 173 -21.64 0.48 15.14
CA ILE A 173 -20.94 1.21 14.08
C ILE A 173 -19.43 1.07 14.26
N TYR A 174 -18.72 0.75 13.18
CA TYR A 174 -17.27 0.74 13.12
C TYR A 174 -16.80 1.29 11.77
N PHE A 175 -15.58 1.80 11.75
CA PHE A 175 -14.95 2.48 10.62
C PHE A 175 -13.81 1.65 10.03
N TYR A 176 -13.14 0.83 10.84
CA TYR A 176 -12.10 -0.08 10.35
C TYR A 176 -12.68 -1.46 10.06
N ASP A 177 -12.73 -1.84 8.79
CA ASP A 177 -13.16 -3.15 8.37
C ASP A 177 -11.96 -4.11 8.21
N GLU A 178 -11.88 -5.09 9.11
CA GLU A 178 -10.87 -6.15 9.10
C GLU A 178 -11.00 -7.07 7.88
N LEU A 179 -12.14 -7.08 7.22
CA LEU A 179 -12.41 -7.88 6.03
C LEU A 179 -12.34 -7.07 4.74
N ALA A 180 -12.04 -5.77 4.82
CA ALA A 180 -11.88 -4.93 3.64
C ALA A 180 -10.80 -5.51 2.73
N THR A 181 -11.14 -5.57 1.43
CA THR A 181 -10.22 -6.01 0.39
C THR A 181 -10.03 -4.94 -0.66
N ILE A 182 -8.86 -4.92 -1.29
CA ILE A 182 -8.56 -3.98 -2.36
C ILE A 182 -9.37 -4.35 -3.61
N PRO A 183 -10.12 -3.41 -4.21
CA PRO A 183 -10.88 -3.66 -5.42
C PRO A 183 -10.00 -4.25 -6.54
N THR A 184 -10.46 -5.31 -7.15
CA THR A 184 -9.78 -5.93 -8.29
C THR A 184 -10.50 -5.61 -9.59
N PHE A 185 -9.80 -5.76 -10.70
CA PHE A 185 -10.35 -5.63 -12.03
C PHE A 185 -9.97 -6.86 -12.86
N THR A 186 -10.84 -7.23 -13.80
CA THR A 186 -10.54 -8.29 -14.74
C THR A 186 -9.70 -7.71 -15.88
N VAL A 187 -8.45 -8.16 -15.98
CA VAL A 187 -7.65 -7.93 -17.19
C VAL A 187 -8.30 -8.73 -18.32
N LYS A 188 -8.56 -8.12 -19.47
CA LYS A 188 -8.90 -8.91 -20.67
C LYS A 188 -7.72 -9.85 -20.91
N SER A 189 -7.89 -11.15 -20.71
CA SER A 189 -6.86 -12.09 -21.11
C SER A 189 -6.68 -11.92 -22.61
N ALA A 190 -5.47 -11.61 -23.06
CA ALA A 190 -5.13 -11.88 -24.45
C ALA A 190 -5.22 -13.40 -24.58
N ASN A 191 -6.34 -13.89 -25.10
CA ASN A 191 -6.35 -15.19 -25.75
C ASN A 191 -5.21 -15.12 -26.77
N LYS A 192 -4.28 -16.09 -26.68
CA LYS A 192 -3.14 -16.38 -27.56
C LYS A 192 -2.81 -15.28 -28.56
N ILE A 193 -1.61 -14.70 -28.48
CA ILE A 193 -0.99 -13.82 -29.49
C ILE A 193 -1.65 -14.06 -30.86
N ASP A 194 -2.49 -13.14 -31.32
CA ASP A 194 -3.01 -13.21 -32.68
C ASP A 194 -1.79 -13.35 -33.59
N GLU A 195 -1.75 -14.42 -34.39
CA GLU A 195 -0.58 -14.78 -35.18
C GLU A 195 -0.12 -13.64 -36.13
N GLU A 196 -0.94 -12.61 -36.32
CA GLU A 196 -0.61 -11.37 -37.03
C GLU A 196 0.52 -10.54 -36.42
N ASN A 197 0.79 -10.62 -35.11
CA ASN A 197 1.81 -9.75 -34.47
C ASN A 197 3.19 -10.42 -34.28
N LYS A 198 3.40 -11.63 -34.81
CA LYS A 198 4.68 -12.34 -34.67
C LYS A 198 5.83 -11.74 -35.49
N GLU A 199 5.54 -10.88 -36.46
CA GLU A 199 6.56 -10.26 -37.31
C GLU A 199 6.41 -8.74 -37.40
N ILE A 200 6.59 -8.04 -36.29
CA ILE A 200 7.13 -6.68 -36.37
C ILE A 200 8.60 -6.79 -36.00
N LYS A 201 9.44 -7.08 -37.01
CA LYS A 201 10.88 -6.80 -36.89
C LYS A 201 11.01 -5.28 -36.74
N VAL A 202 11.22 -4.83 -35.52
CA VAL A 202 11.62 -3.44 -35.28
C VAL A 202 13.01 -3.29 -35.89
N ASP A 203 13.07 -2.63 -37.04
CA ASP A 203 14.32 -2.27 -37.69
C ASP A 203 14.99 -1.17 -36.86
N TYR A 204 16.06 -1.57 -36.14
CA TYR A 204 16.85 -0.66 -35.33
C TYR A 204 17.75 0.27 -36.17
N GLU A 205 17.79 0.15 -37.50
CA GLU A 205 18.72 0.94 -38.33
C GLU A 205 18.30 2.39 -38.60
N THR A 206 17.11 2.84 -38.18
CA THR A 206 16.67 4.23 -38.43
C THR A 206 16.59 5.11 -37.17
N ALA A 207 17.45 4.89 -36.18
CA ALA A 207 17.74 5.96 -35.21
C ALA A 207 18.73 6.96 -35.86
N LYS A 208 18.23 7.81 -36.77
CA LYS A 208 19.02 8.95 -37.25
C LYS A 208 19.35 9.83 -36.05
N GLN A 209 20.63 9.88 -35.69
CA GLN A 209 21.18 10.89 -34.80
C GLN A 209 20.77 12.27 -35.31
N ILE A 210 19.92 12.98 -34.57
CA ILE A 210 19.68 14.40 -34.81
C ILE A 210 20.86 15.15 -34.19
N PHE A 211 21.97 15.21 -34.92
CA PHE A 211 23.02 16.18 -34.68
C PHE A 211 22.92 17.25 -35.76
N THR A 212 22.18 18.32 -35.51
CA THR A 212 22.21 19.51 -36.37
C THR A 212 23.33 20.43 -35.90
N GLY A 213 24.52 20.24 -36.49
CA GLY A 213 25.58 21.24 -36.45
C GLY A 213 25.14 22.48 -37.20
N GLY A 214 25.05 23.62 -36.51
CA GLY A 214 24.82 24.92 -37.13
C GLY A 214 26.11 25.41 -37.78
N GLY A 215 26.18 25.32 -39.12
CA GLY A 215 27.25 25.88 -39.92
C GLY A 215 26.68 26.45 -41.22
N GLY A 216 26.32 27.72 -41.21
CA GLY A 216 25.97 28.50 -42.40
C GLY A 216 26.91 29.69 -42.50
N GLY A 217 27.88 29.62 -43.41
CA GLY A 217 28.78 30.71 -43.73
C GLY A 217 28.36 31.46 -44.99
N GLY A 218 28.70 32.75 -45.04
CA GLY A 218 29.29 33.38 -46.22
C GLY A 218 28.42 34.29 -47.09
N GLY A 219 28.69 35.60 -46.98
CA GLY A 219 28.88 36.51 -48.12
C GLY A 219 27.64 37.20 -48.69
N TYR A 220 27.55 38.53 -48.53
CA TYR A 220 27.98 39.54 -49.52
C TYR A 220 28.40 40.82 -48.78
#